data_AF-A0A383AVM3-F1
#
_entry.id   AF-A0A383AVM3-F1
#
_cell.length_a   1.000
_cell.length_b   1.000
_cell.length_c   1.000
_cell.angle_alpha   90.00
_cell.angle_beta   90.00
_cell.angle_gamma   90.00
#
_symmetry.space_group_name_H-M   'P 1'
#
loop_
_entity.id
_entity.type
_entity.pdbx_description
1 polymer ?
#
loop_
_entity_poly.entity_id
_entity_poly.type
_entity_poly.pdbx_seq_one_letter_code
_entity_poly.pdbx_strand_id
1 'polypeptide(L)'
;MSDLLPKLATCVDDMSFIYSMQSKTALHGPGNFMMNTGQILPGFPSMGSWVTYGLGSESDNLPSFVVLPDVRGLPPGGIINWGAGFLPAQHQATTVNVNDPDQPIADLFPPSSFKEASPENDQTGLSLLQKLNQMHKSPRAGNTELEARIRAYEMAARLQLSAPEATDLKAESEATRKL
;
A
#
# COMPACT_ATOMS: atom_id res chain seq x y z
N MET A 1 14.59 31.77 3.94
CA MET A 1 13.92 30.68 4.70
C MET A 1 13.16 31.28 5.88
N SER A 2 12.16 30.57 6.41
CA SER A 2 11.42 30.96 7.61
C SER A 2 12.16 30.55 8.89
N ASP A 3 12.08 31.37 9.95
CA ASP A 3 12.62 31.07 11.29
C ASP A 3 11.95 29.85 11.95
N LEU A 4 10.79 29.41 11.43
CA LEU A 4 10.08 28.20 11.90
C LEU A 4 10.79 26.91 11.51
N LEU A 5 11.73 26.95 10.55
CA LEU A 5 12.44 25.79 10.04
C LEU A 5 13.96 25.98 10.15
N PRO A 6 14.49 26.18 11.37
CA PRO A 6 15.88 26.63 11.57
C PRO A 6 16.91 25.61 11.09
N LYS A 7 16.56 24.31 11.09
CA LYS A 7 17.43 23.24 10.58
C LYS A 7 17.43 23.12 9.06
N LEU A 8 16.35 23.52 8.38
CA LEU A 8 16.31 23.58 6.92
C LEU A 8 17.01 24.84 6.40
N ALA A 9 16.98 25.93 7.17
CA ALA A 9 17.68 27.16 6.80
C ALA A 9 19.20 26.97 6.64
N THR A 10 19.80 26.03 7.37
CA THR A 10 21.25 25.76 7.30
C THR A 10 21.71 25.02 6.04
N CYS A 11 20.79 24.52 5.21
CA CYS A 11 21.10 23.80 3.98
C CYS A 11 20.46 24.43 2.73
N VAL A 12 20.13 25.73 2.77
CA VAL A 12 19.45 26.40 1.64
C VAL A 12 20.24 26.35 0.33
N ASP A 13 21.57 26.42 0.40
CA ASP A 13 22.44 26.38 -0.78
C ASP A 13 22.45 25.00 -1.46
N ASP A 14 22.05 23.95 -0.74
CA ASP A 14 21.92 22.58 -1.24
C ASP A 14 20.48 22.26 -1.73
N MET A 15 19.56 23.21 -1.63
CA MET A 15 18.16 23.01 -2.03
C MET A 15 17.89 23.49 -3.45
N SER A 16 17.13 22.69 -4.19
CA SER A 16 16.50 23.14 -5.44
C SER A 16 15.08 23.61 -5.19
N PHE A 17 14.75 24.82 -5.66
CA PHE A 17 13.42 25.39 -5.57
C PHE A 17 12.64 25.15 -6.86
N ILE A 18 11.46 24.53 -6.73
CA ILE A 18 10.54 24.30 -7.86
C ILE A 18 9.43 25.34 -7.81
N TYR A 19 9.63 26.46 -8.51
CA TYR A 19 8.64 27.56 -8.60
C TYR A 19 7.49 27.28 -9.57
N SER A 20 7.61 26.23 -10.39
CA SER A 20 6.61 25.86 -11.39
C SER A 20 5.46 25.00 -10.84
N MET A 21 5.52 24.57 -9.58
CA MET A 21 4.41 23.82 -8.98
C MET A 21 3.17 24.71 -8.84
N GLN A 22 2.07 24.24 -9.41
CA GLN A 22 0.75 24.89 -9.31
C GLN A 22 -0.28 23.90 -8.79
N SER A 23 -1.26 24.42 -8.05
CA SER A 23 -2.45 23.67 -7.63
C SER A 23 -3.69 24.24 -8.31
N LYS A 24 -4.62 23.36 -8.69
CA LYS A 24 -5.94 23.73 -9.22
C LYS A 24 -6.98 23.95 -8.12
N THR A 25 -6.60 23.81 -6.86
CA THR A 25 -7.50 23.83 -5.70
C THR A 25 -6.81 24.35 -4.45
N ALA A 26 -7.56 25.05 -3.61
CA ALA A 26 -7.16 25.45 -2.26
C ALA A 26 -7.71 24.49 -1.18
N LEU A 27 -8.53 23.52 -1.56
CA LEU A 27 -9.16 22.58 -0.63
C LEU A 27 -8.24 21.39 -0.37
N HIS A 28 -8.11 21.02 0.90
CA HIS A 28 -7.19 19.96 1.32
C HIS A 28 -7.51 18.61 0.63
N GLY A 29 -8.77 18.17 0.57
CA GLY A 29 -9.13 16.84 0.03
C GLY A 29 -8.78 16.71 -1.45
N PRO A 30 -9.31 17.60 -2.32
CA PRO A 30 -8.90 17.68 -3.72
C PRO A 30 -7.39 17.91 -3.92
N GLY A 31 -6.74 18.64 -3.02
CA GLY A 31 -5.29 18.83 -3.02
C GLY A 31 -4.50 17.54 -2.78
N ASN A 32 -4.97 16.68 -1.87
CA ASN A 32 -4.38 15.36 -1.63
C ASN A 32 -4.49 14.47 -2.88
N PHE A 33 -5.64 14.46 -3.55
CA PHE A 33 -5.78 13.75 -4.83
C PHE A 33 -4.81 14.31 -5.88
N MET A 34 -4.70 15.64 -5.99
CA MET A 34 -3.83 16.25 -7.00
C MET A 34 -2.35 15.95 -6.74
N MET A 35 -1.93 15.93 -5.49
CA MET A 35 -0.56 15.57 -5.11
C MET A 35 -0.22 14.13 -5.48
N ASN A 36 -1.16 13.20 -5.31
CA ASN A 36 -0.89 11.78 -5.55
C ASN A 36 -1.17 11.33 -6.99
N THR A 37 -2.13 11.97 -7.68
CA THR A 37 -2.67 11.51 -8.98
C THR A 37 -2.56 12.55 -10.10
N GLY A 38 -2.20 13.80 -9.78
CA GLY A 38 -2.25 14.93 -10.70
C GLY A 38 -3.66 15.47 -10.97
N GLN A 39 -4.71 14.84 -10.42
CA GLN A 39 -6.12 15.22 -10.61
C GLN A 39 -6.77 15.64 -9.28
N ILE A 40 -7.68 16.61 -9.35
CA ILE A 40 -8.42 17.09 -8.16
C ILE A 40 -9.61 16.19 -7.79
N LEU A 41 -9.93 15.22 -8.65
CA LEU A 41 -11.00 14.25 -8.45
C LEU A 41 -10.40 12.85 -8.24
N PRO A 42 -11.06 11.99 -7.44
CA PRO A 42 -10.62 10.61 -7.26
C PRO A 42 -10.83 9.76 -8.53
N GLY A 43 -10.24 8.57 -8.53
CA GLY A 43 -10.43 7.56 -9.58
C GLY A 43 -9.28 7.45 -10.58
N PHE A 44 -8.28 8.32 -10.48
CA PHE A 44 -7.06 8.25 -11.28
C PHE A 44 -5.97 7.46 -10.55
N PRO A 45 -5.10 6.74 -11.27
CA PRO A 45 -4.00 6.01 -10.65
C PRO A 45 -3.04 6.98 -9.98
N SER A 46 -2.62 6.63 -8.77
CA SER A 46 -1.59 7.38 -8.04
C SER A 46 -0.20 7.19 -8.67
N MET A 47 0.73 8.06 -8.30
CA MET A 47 2.12 7.99 -8.76
C MET A 47 2.75 6.62 -8.46
N GLY A 48 2.56 6.07 -7.25
CA GLY A 48 3.06 4.75 -6.89
C GLY A 48 2.45 3.63 -7.74
N SER A 49 1.16 3.72 -8.08
CA SER A 49 0.49 2.78 -8.98
C SER A 49 1.07 2.84 -10.40
N TRP A 50 1.38 4.04 -10.91
CA TRP A 50 2.05 4.19 -12.21
C TRP A 50 3.46 3.63 -12.21
N VAL A 51 4.23 3.88 -11.15
CA VAL A 51 5.61 3.37 -11.00
C VAL A 51 5.61 1.85 -11.03
N THR A 52 4.77 1.21 -10.23
CA THR A 52 4.70 -0.27 -10.20
C THR A 52 4.11 -0.88 -11.46
N TYR A 53 3.24 -0.16 -12.17
CA TYR A 53 2.75 -0.59 -13.48
C TYR A 53 3.82 -0.52 -14.57
N GLY A 54 4.59 0.57 -14.59
CA GLY A 54 5.62 0.78 -15.62
C GLY A 54 6.90 0.00 -15.36
N LEU A 55 7.34 -0.12 -14.10
CA LEU A 55 8.61 -0.73 -13.73
C LEU A 55 8.48 -2.14 -13.15
N GLY A 56 7.27 -2.53 -12.72
CA GLY A 56 7.04 -3.81 -12.06
C GLY A 56 7.42 -3.82 -10.57
N SER A 57 7.77 -5.00 -10.07
CA SER A 57 8.20 -5.25 -8.69
C SER A 57 9.51 -6.01 -8.71
N GLU A 58 10.44 -5.67 -7.83
CA GLU A 58 11.65 -6.47 -7.58
C GLU A 58 11.41 -7.61 -6.58
N SER A 59 10.25 -7.61 -5.91
CA SER A 59 9.86 -8.63 -4.94
C SER A 59 8.65 -9.41 -5.41
N ASP A 60 8.71 -10.74 -5.23
CA ASP A 60 7.58 -11.66 -5.43
C ASP A 60 6.72 -11.82 -4.16
N ASN A 61 7.27 -11.41 -3.01
CA ASN A 61 6.73 -11.73 -1.68
C ASN A 61 6.34 -10.49 -0.87
N LEU A 62 6.61 -9.28 -1.35
CA LEU A 62 6.26 -8.02 -0.70
C LEU A 62 5.42 -7.15 -1.64
N PRO A 63 4.63 -6.20 -1.11
CA PRO A 63 3.86 -5.29 -1.94
C PRO A 63 4.82 -4.39 -2.70
N SER A 64 4.56 -4.17 -3.98
CA SER A 64 5.37 -3.29 -4.82
C SER A 64 5.15 -1.80 -4.52
N PHE A 65 4.03 -1.47 -3.86
CA PHE A 65 3.71 -0.12 -3.44
C PHE A 65 3.11 -0.13 -2.02
N VAL A 66 3.85 0.44 -1.08
CA VAL A 66 3.45 0.57 0.32
C VAL A 66 3.23 2.04 0.67
N VAL A 67 2.23 2.29 1.51
CA VAL A 67 1.98 3.61 2.10
C VAL A 67 2.02 3.49 3.61
N LEU A 68 2.70 4.44 4.24
CA LEU A 68 2.78 4.61 5.69
C LEU A 68 1.92 5.82 6.08
N PRO A 69 0.68 5.62 6.56
CA PRO A 69 -0.15 6.72 7.02
C PRO A 69 0.43 7.37 8.28
N ASP A 70 0.04 8.62 8.50
CA ASP A 70 0.32 9.30 9.76
C ASP A 70 -0.38 8.57 10.92
N VAL A 71 0.25 8.52 12.09
CA VAL A 71 -0.28 7.88 13.30
C VAL A 71 -1.65 8.43 13.72
N ARG A 72 -1.96 9.68 13.33
CA ARG A 72 -3.25 10.36 13.60
C ARG A 72 -4.37 9.91 12.66
N GLY A 73 -4.05 9.17 11.61
CA GLY A 73 -5.01 8.59 10.69
C GLY A 73 -4.76 8.94 9.23
N LEU A 74 -5.72 8.53 8.39
CA LEU A 74 -5.63 8.72 6.95
C LEU A 74 -5.81 10.19 6.56
N PRO A 75 -5.17 10.64 5.48
CA PRO A 75 -5.47 11.94 4.91
C PRO A 75 -6.91 11.97 4.42
N PRO A 76 -7.50 13.16 4.25
CA PRO A 76 -8.86 13.24 3.75
C PRO A 76 -8.99 12.67 2.33
N GLY A 77 -10.09 11.97 2.09
CA GLY A 77 -10.22 11.06 0.95
C GLY A 77 -9.74 9.63 1.22
N GLY A 78 -9.07 9.40 2.35
CA GLY A 78 -8.68 8.06 2.81
C GLY A 78 -7.70 7.37 1.85
N ILE A 79 -7.82 6.03 1.79
CA ILE A 79 -6.99 5.17 0.93
C ILE A 79 -7.13 5.47 -0.57
N ILE A 80 -8.21 6.15 -0.98
CA ILE A 80 -8.49 6.47 -2.39
C ILE A 80 -7.43 7.40 -2.98
N ASN A 81 -6.69 8.14 -2.13
CA ASN A 81 -5.54 8.94 -2.55
C ASN A 81 -4.44 8.11 -3.25
N TRP A 82 -4.34 6.82 -2.92
CA TRP A 82 -3.29 5.92 -3.43
C TRP A 82 -3.88 4.79 -4.26
N GLY A 83 -4.98 5.07 -4.94
CA GLY A 83 -5.71 4.12 -5.76
C GLY A 83 -4.94 3.69 -7.01
N ALA A 84 -5.16 2.44 -7.44
CA ALA A 84 -4.76 1.98 -8.77
C ALA A 84 -5.59 2.62 -9.90
N GLY A 85 -6.74 3.23 -9.58
CA GLY A 85 -7.64 3.81 -10.56
C GLY A 85 -8.11 2.77 -11.56
N PHE A 86 -7.87 3.03 -12.85
CA PHE A 86 -8.16 2.10 -13.94
C PHE A 86 -7.02 1.11 -14.25
N LEU A 87 -5.90 1.15 -13.51
CA LEU A 87 -4.86 0.13 -13.61
C LEU A 87 -5.31 -1.17 -12.91
N PRO A 88 -4.71 -2.33 -13.25
CA PRO A 88 -4.99 -3.57 -12.54
C PRO A 88 -4.82 -3.43 -11.03
N ALA A 89 -5.73 -4.03 -10.25
CA ALA A 89 -5.77 -3.90 -8.79
C ALA A 89 -4.47 -4.31 -8.08
N GLN A 90 -3.59 -5.09 -8.72
CA GLN A 90 -2.27 -5.42 -8.20
C GLN A 90 -1.35 -4.21 -7.97
N HIS A 91 -1.66 -3.05 -8.56
CA HIS A 91 -0.92 -1.79 -8.40
C HIS A 91 -1.53 -0.88 -7.33
N GLN A 92 -2.50 -1.39 -6.58
CA GLN A 92 -3.09 -0.71 -5.44
C GLN A 92 -2.08 -0.61 -4.31
N ALA A 93 -2.02 0.55 -3.64
CA ALA A 93 -1.20 0.70 -2.45
C ALA A 93 -1.63 -0.27 -1.34
N THR A 94 -0.67 -0.90 -0.69
CA THR A 94 -0.85 -1.58 0.59
C THR A 94 -0.57 -0.59 1.71
N THR A 95 -1.58 -0.28 2.52
CA THR A 95 -1.39 0.54 3.73
C THR A 95 -0.77 -0.30 4.83
N VAL A 96 0.34 0.16 5.39
CA VAL A 96 0.97 -0.46 6.55
C VAL A 96 0.67 0.37 7.80
N ASN A 97 0.07 -0.27 8.80
CA ASN A 97 -0.24 0.31 10.08
C ASN A 97 1.04 0.43 10.92
N VAL A 98 1.46 1.66 11.15
CA VAL A 98 2.64 1.97 11.96
C VAL A 98 2.36 1.98 13.47
N ASN A 99 1.10 1.93 13.88
CA ASN A 99 0.71 1.96 15.30
C ASN A 99 0.61 0.56 15.93
N ASP A 100 0.46 -0.48 15.11
CA ASP A 100 0.30 -1.86 15.55
C ASP A 100 1.33 -2.75 14.83
N PRO A 101 2.50 -2.99 15.44
CA PRO A 101 3.53 -3.83 14.83
C PRO A 101 3.14 -5.31 14.76
N ASP A 102 2.15 -5.76 15.55
CA ASP A 102 1.67 -7.14 15.53
C ASP A 102 0.63 -7.36 14.41
N GLN A 103 -0.06 -6.30 13.98
CA GLN A 103 -0.96 -6.30 12.81
C GLN A 103 -0.64 -5.14 11.84
N PRO A 104 0.52 -5.20 11.17
CA PRO A 104 0.98 -4.12 10.30
C PRO A 104 0.15 -4.02 9.02
N ILE A 105 -0.54 -5.08 8.60
CA ILE A 105 -1.41 -5.10 7.44
C ILE A 105 -2.78 -5.62 7.89
N ALA A 106 -3.85 -4.94 7.48
CA ALA A 106 -5.22 -5.34 7.82
C ALA A 106 -5.52 -6.75 7.27
N ASP A 107 -6.23 -7.55 8.07
CA ASP A 107 -6.63 -8.93 7.72
C ASP A 107 -5.45 -9.86 7.36
N LEU A 108 -4.24 -9.52 7.82
CA LEU A 108 -3.06 -10.34 7.57
C LEU A 108 -3.16 -11.69 8.30
N PHE A 109 -3.64 -11.71 9.54
CA PHE A 109 -3.79 -12.95 10.31
C PHE A 109 -5.27 -13.31 10.50
N PRO A 110 -5.60 -14.62 10.61
CA PRO A 110 -6.94 -15.03 10.98
C PRO A 110 -7.32 -14.44 12.35
N PRO A 111 -8.61 -14.09 12.56
CA PRO A 111 -9.05 -13.57 13.84
C PRO A 111 -8.86 -14.61 14.95
N SER A 112 -8.47 -14.17 16.15
CA SER A 112 -8.20 -15.05 17.30
C SER A 112 -9.41 -15.87 17.76
N SER A 113 -10.62 -15.49 17.36
CA SER A 113 -11.85 -16.24 17.61
C SER A 113 -11.99 -17.50 16.73
N PHE A 114 -11.23 -17.61 15.64
CA PHE A 114 -11.25 -18.75 14.74
C PHE A 114 -10.32 -19.85 15.26
N LYS A 115 -10.91 -20.83 15.94
CA LYS A 115 -10.16 -21.88 16.67
C LYS A 115 -9.61 -22.96 15.74
N GLU A 116 -10.14 -23.04 14.53
CA GLU A 116 -9.76 -23.98 13.49
C GLU A 116 -8.60 -23.47 12.64
N ALA A 117 -8.04 -22.30 12.95
CA ALA A 117 -6.82 -21.79 12.31
C ALA A 117 -5.69 -22.80 12.49
N SER A 118 -5.31 -23.46 11.40
CA SER A 118 -4.16 -24.36 11.35
C SER A 118 -3.53 -24.30 9.96
N PRO A 119 -2.21 -24.53 9.83
CA PRO A 119 -1.55 -24.53 8.53
C PRO A 119 -2.19 -25.51 7.53
N GLU A 120 -2.68 -26.65 8.01
CA GLU A 120 -3.35 -27.67 7.20
C GLU A 120 -4.73 -27.23 6.70
N ASN A 121 -5.50 -26.56 7.57
CA ASN A 121 -6.80 -26.00 7.20
C ASN A 121 -6.65 -24.81 6.24
N ASP A 122 -5.63 -23.97 6.44
CA ASP A 122 -5.33 -22.86 5.53
C ASP A 122 -4.94 -23.39 4.15
N GLN A 123 -4.06 -24.39 4.07
CA GLN A 123 -3.67 -24.99 2.79
C GLN A 123 -4.85 -25.64 2.06
N THR A 124 -5.72 -26.34 2.81
CA THR A 124 -6.94 -26.96 2.27
C THR A 124 -7.92 -25.89 1.76
N GLY A 125 -8.12 -24.82 2.54
CA GLY A 125 -8.96 -23.68 2.17
C GLY A 125 -8.46 -22.96 0.93
N LEU A 126 -7.16 -22.65 0.86
CA LEU A 126 -6.51 -22.04 -0.30
C LEU A 126 -6.64 -22.91 -1.55
N SER A 127 -6.45 -24.23 -1.42
CA SER A 127 -6.61 -25.17 -2.55
C SER A 127 -8.05 -25.20 -3.08
N LEU A 128 -9.04 -25.16 -2.19
CA LEU A 128 -10.45 -25.06 -2.57
C LEU A 128 -10.75 -23.72 -3.26
N LEU A 129 -10.26 -22.62 -2.70
CA LEU A 129 -10.42 -21.28 -3.29
C LEU A 129 -9.81 -21.20 -4.68
N GLN A 130 -8.60 -21.74 -4.88
CA GLN A 130 -7.98 -21.80 -6.21
C GLN A 130 -8.83 -22.57 -7.21
N LYS A 131 -9.41 -23.71 -6.81
CA LYS A 131 -10.31 -24.49 -7.68
C LYS A 131 -11.56 -23.69 -8.05
N LEU A 132 -12.19 -23.02 -7.08
CA LEU A 132 -13.35 -22.17 -7.32
C LEU A 132 -13.02 -20.98 -8.23
N ASN A 133 -11.87 -20.35 -8.02
CA ASN A 133 -11.36 -19.26 -8.84
C ASN A 133 -11.15 -19.70 -10.30
N GLN A 134 -10.55 -20.88 -10.53
CA GLN A 134 -10.38 -21.44 -11.88
C GLN A 134 -11.72 -21.72 -12.55
N MET A 135 -12.67 -22.33 -11.82
CA MET A 135 -14.03 -22.57 -12.32
C MET A 135 -14.74 -21.27 -12.69
N HIS A 136 -14.57 -20.22 -11.88
CA HIS A 136 -15.20 -18.92 -12.11
C HIS A 136 -14.54 -18.15 -13.27
N LYS A 137 -13.23 -18.34 -13.48
CA LYS A 137 -12.44 -17.73 -14.56
C LYS A 137 -12.72 -18.35 -15.92
N SER A 138 -12.89 -19.67 -15.99
CA SER A 138 -13.09 -20.42 -17.25
C SER A 138 -14.13 -19.80 -18.22
N PRO A 139 -15.35 -19.40 -17.79
CA PRO A 139 -16.32 -18.78 -18.68
C PRO A 139 -16.08 -17.28 -18.97
N ARG A 140 -15.03 -16.65 -18.42
CA ARG A 140 -14.80 -15.19 -18.42
C ARG A 140 -13.41 -14.80 -18.91
N ALA A 141 -12.97 -15.38 -20.03
CA ALA A 141 -11.60 -15.25 -20.56
C ALA A 141 -11.07 -13.81 -20.77
N GLY A 142 -11.91 -12.77 -20.72
CA GLY A 142 -11.51 -11.36 -20.84
C GLY A 142 -11.59 -10.52 -19.54
N ASN A 143 -11.96 -11.09 -18.40
CA ASN A 143 -12.13 -10.34 -17.16
C ASN A 143 -10.81 -10.29 -16.35
N THR A 144 -10.06 -9.20 -16.54
CA THR A 144 -8.79 -8.94 -15.83
C THR A 144 -8.98 -8.56 -14.36
N GLU A 145 -10.18 -8.14 -13.95
CA GLU A 145 -10.47 -7.77 -12.57
C GLU A 145 -10.48 -9.00 -11.66
N LEU A 146 -11.04 -10.12 -12.13
CA LEU A 146 -11.00 -11.39 -11.41
C LEU A 146 -9.56 -11.87 -11.20
N GLU A 147 -8.73 -11.82 -12.25
CA GLU A 147 -7.32 -12.19 -12.14
C GLU A 147 -6.55 -11.28 -11.18
N ALA A 148 -6.82 -9.97 -11.22
CA ALA A 148 -6.18 -9.02 -10.32
C ALA A 148 -6.56 -9.29 -8.85
N ARG A 149 -7.82 -9.63 -8.56
CA ARG A 149 -8.27 -10.03 -7.21
C ARG A 149 -7.61 -11.33 -6.75
N ILE A 150 -7.53 -12.34 -7.62
CA ILE A 150 -6.83 -13.60 -7.31
C ILE A 150 -5.37 -13.31 -6.94
N ARG A 151 -4.66 -12.52 -7.77
CA ARG A 151 -3.26 -12.17 -7.50
C ARG A 151 -3.08 -11.38 -6.21
N ALA A 152 -4.00 -10.46 -5.89
CA ALA A 152 -3.98 -9.73 -4.62
C ALA A 152 -4.11 -10.66 -3.41
N TYR A 153 -5.01 -11.65 -3.46
CA TYR A 153 -5.16 -12.62 -2.36
C TYR A 153 -3.97 -13.58 -2.25
N GLU A 154 -3.39 -14.02 -3.35
CA GLU A 154 -2.16 -14.81 -3.33
C GLU A 154 -0.97 -14.02 -2.77
N MET A 155 -0.89 -12.72 -3.09
CA MET A 155 0.08 -11.82 -2.46
C MET A 155 -0.17 -11.71 -0.96
N ALA A 156 -1.42 -11.53 -0.50
CA ALA A 156 -1.76 -11.51 0.91
C ALA A 156 -1.34 -12.78 1.65
N ALA A 157 -1.55 -13.97 1.04
CA ALA A 157 -1.07 -15.23 1.60
C ALA A 157 0.46 -15.31 1.68
N ARG A 158 1.19 -14.78 0.68
CA ARG A 158 2.66 -14.69 0.75
C ARG A 158 3.12 -13.70 1.81
N LEU A 159 2.42 -12.57 1.97
CA LEU A 159 2.70 -11.57 3.00
C LEU A 159 2.62 -12.14 4.41
N GLN A 160 1.74 -13.11 4.67
CA GLN A 160 1.68 -13.77 5.99
C GLN A 160 3.01 -14.40 6.40
N LEU A 161 3.80 -14.85 5.43
CA LEU A 161 5.10 -15.48 5.67
C LEU A 161 6.26 -14.46 5.70
N SER A 162 6.18 -13.37 4.94
CA SER A 162 7.27 -12.41 4.73
C SER A 162 7.13 -11.09 5.48
N ALA A 163 5.90 -10.59 5.66
CA ALA A 163 5.63 -9.30 6.29
C ALA A 163 6.12 -9.24 7.75
N PRO A 164 5.99 -10.29 8.59
CA PRO A 164 6.45 -10.22 9.98
C PRO A 164 7.94 -9.96 10.11
N GLU A 165 8.76 -10.52 9.20
CA GLU A 165 10.20 -10.24 9.16
C GLU A 165 10.47 -8.80 8.73
N ALA A 166 9.77 -8.31 7.70
CA ALA A 166 9.96 -6.97 7.16
C ALA A 166 9.53 -5.84 8.12
N THR A 167 8.68 -6.14 9.10
CA THR A 167 8.17 -5.15 10.08
C THR A 167 8.74 -5.33 11.49
N ASP A 168 9.59 -6.34 11.73
CA ASP A 168 10.17 -6.57 13.06
C ASP A 168 11.39 -5.67 13.33
N LEU A 169 11.19 -4.65 14.16
CA LEU A 169 12.25 -3.73 14.59
C LEU A 169 12.98 -4.18 15.86
N LYS A 170 12.70 -5.37 16.41
CA LYS A 170 13.33 -5.83 17.67
C LYS A 170 14.84 -5.99 17.55
N ALA A 171 15.32 -6.35 16.36
CA ALA A 171 16.74 -6.51 16.05
C ALA A 171 17.48 -5.16 15.82
N GLU A 172 16.75 -4.05 15.72
CA GLU A 172 17.35 -2.74 15.48
C GLU A 172 18.14 -2.20 16.67
N SER A 173 19.11 -1.33 16.37
CA SER A 173 19.94 -0.70 17.40
C SER A 173 19.09 0.15 18.37
N GLU A 174 19.56 0.33 19.61
CA GLU A 174 18.88 1.20 20.57
C GLU A 174 18.78 2.66 20.06
N ALA A 175 19.77 3.12 19.31
CA ALA A 175 19.74 4.44 18.70
C ALA A 175 18.61 4.54 17.66
N THR A 176 18.46 3.53 16.79
CA THR A 176 17.40 3.47 15.77
C THR A 176 16.00 3.43 16.41
N ARG A 177 15.82 2.65 17.48
CA ARG A 177 14.54 2.51 18.18
C ARG A 177 14.11 3.76 18.99
N LYS A 178 15.01 4.74 19.14
CA LYS A 178 14.76 6.00 19.86
C LYS A 178 14.42 7.17 18.93
N LEU A 179 14.54 6.99 17.62
CA LEU A 179 14.08 7.96 16.60
C LEU A 179 12.56 7.93 16.49
#